data_AF-A0A9D6IJW3-F1
#
_entry.id   AF-A0A9D6IJW3-F1
#
_cell.length_a   1.000
_cell.length_b   1.000
_cell.length_c   1.000
_cell.angle_alpha   90.00
_cell.angle_beta   90.00
_cell.angle_gamma   90.00
#
_symmetry.space_group_name_H-M   'P 1'
#
loop_
_entity.id
_entity.type
_entity.pdbx_description
1 polymer ?
#
loop_
_entity_poly.entity_id
_entity_poly.type
_entity_poly.pdbx_seq_one_letter_code
_entity_poly.pdbx_strand_id
1 'polypeptide(L)'
;MRIVIRKGKDAGFENLRRYYDALSSDKRDPFLDENLINAVTIGETYFFRYKEQWRLIRERFLPEMLRRKREQGNNQVRIWSAGCSTGEEPYTLAITLLESVPDMHLWRIFLLATDINGASLQVARLGIYGKWSFRSTPDDVVRRYFQPVAEKLQVRKEVRDVVTFAPLNLVSDEYPSISRGIHDMDLILCRNVLIYFDDDRIRQISNRLYSTLTPGGLLLLGHSEPTRLMSSQFQLVNESGMICYTRVELAKRTHREHASARIPAHASKAPPPKPEDPLQSARALVASGRHDDALAILLPLAERDHPDATVYLLVAEIYAGRGKYADSRLWVDRLLEQDRLNVDAYRLLSVICEATDQWEEAFQHARKGVFLDPDSVLANYQMACLYRRRGDASKAGKYYRSVLKLIENLPDETTVGGGEGVPVGRMRDAVMALLK
;
A
#
# COMPACT_ATOMS: atom_id res chain seq x y z
N MET A 1 -8.65 -20.61 2.46
CA MET A 1 -8.91 -22.08 2.48
C MET A 1 -10.37 -22.48 2.19
N ARG A 2 -11.40 -21.90 2.85
CA ARG A 2 -12.82 -22.27 2.62
C ARG A 2 -13.30 -22.15 1.16
N ILE A 3 -12.90 -21.09 0.46
CA ILE A 3 -13.28 -20.85 -0.95
C ILE A 3 -12.66 -21.92 -1.87
N VAL A 4 -11.39 -22.25 -1.67
CA VAL A 4 -10.67 -23.29 -2.44
C VAL A 4 -11.32 -24.66 -2.25
N ILE A 5 -11.72 -25.02 -1.02
CA ILE A 5 -12.44 -26.27 -0.74
C ILE A 5 -13.79 -26.31 -1.47
N ARG A 6 -14.55 -25.21 -1.45
CA ARG A 6 -15.83 -25.15 -2.15
C ARG A 6 -15.65 -25.35 -3.66
N LYS A 7 -14.65 -24.69 -4.25
CA LYS A 7 -14.34 -24.82 -5.68
C LYS A 7 -13.89 -26.22 -6.08
N GLY A 8 -13.06 -26.87 -5.25
CA GLY A 8 -12.71 -28.27 -5.47
C GLY A 8 -13.95 -29.18 -5.54
N LYS A 9 -14.93 -28.95 -4.64
CA LYS A 9 -16.22 -29.67 -4.68
C LYS A 9 -17.06 -29.34 -5.91
N ASP A 10 -17.17 -28.05 -6.27
CA ASP A 10 -17.92 -27.61 -7.45
C ASP A 10 -17.33 -28.21 -8.75
N ALA A 11 -16.01 -28.44 -8.78
CA ALA A 11 -15.29 -29.11 -9.87
C ALA A 11 -15.32 -30.65 -9.79
N GLY A 12 -16.09 -31.23 -8.86
CA GLY A 12 -16.30 -32.68 -8.77
C GLY A 12 -15.27 -33.45 -7.95
N PHE A 13 -14.36 -32.78 -7.23
CA PHE A 13 -13.36 -33.46 -6.40
C PHE A 13 -13.90 -33.81 -5.01
N GLU A 14 -13.66 -35.06 -4.59
CA GLU A 14 -14.10 -35.61 -3.31
C GLU A 14 -13.51 -34.89 -2.09
N ASN A 15 -12.27 -34.40 -2.20
CA ASN A 15 -11.56 -33.73 -1.12
C ASN A 15 -10.47 -32.77 -1.65
N LEU A 16 -9.98 -31.90 -0.77
CA LEU A 16 -8.96 -30.90 -1.10
C LEU A 16 -7.65 -31.53 -1.59
N ARG A 17 -7.29 -32.71 -1.09
CA ARG A 17 -6.03 -33.37 -1.48
C ARG A 17 -6.08 -33.80 -2.94
N ARG A 18 -7.16 -34.45 -3.39
CA ARG A 18 -7.33 -34.82 -4.80
C ARG A 18 -7.41 -33.61 -5.72
N TYR A 19 -8.05 -32.53 -5.27
CA TYR A 19 -8.06 -31.27 -6.03
C TYR A 19 -6.65 -30.67 -6.16
N TYR A 20 -5.86 -30.68 -5.07
CA TYR A 20 -4.46 -30.24 -5.10
C TYR A 20 -3.58 -31.13 -6.00
N ASP A 21 -3.74 -32.45 -5.94
CA ASP A 21 -2.96 -33.38 -6.74
C ASP A 21 -3.26 -33.19 -8.23
N ALA A 22 -4.51 -32.91 -8.60
CA ALA A 22 -4.90 -32.58 -9.98
C ALA A 22 -4.28 -31.25 -10.46
N LEU A 23 -4.35 -30.20 -9.63
CA LEU A 23 -3.70 -28.90 -9.91
C LEU A 23 -2.17 -28.99 -10.00
N SER A 24 -1.57 -29.94 -9.28
CA SER A 24 -0.11 -30.13 -9.22
C SER A 24 0.41 -31.12 -10.25
N SER A 25 -0.46 -31.77 -11.03
CA SER A 25 -0.06 -32.76 -12.04
C SER A 25 0.61 -32.10 -13.25
N ASP A 26 1.49 -32.84 -13.96
CA ASP A 26 2.12 -32.36 -15.19
C ASP A 26 1.12 -32.19 -16.36
N LYS A 27 -0.07 -32.80 -16.24
CA LYS A 27 -1.20 -32.65 -17.18
C LYS A 27 -2.25 -31.70 -16.58
N ARG A 28 -1.84 -30.47 -16.27
CA ARG A 28 -2.75 -29.46 -15.71
C ARG A 28 -3.91 -29.20 -16.68
N ASP A 29 -5.11 -29.25 -16.14
CA ASP A 29 -6.31 -28.80 -16.83
C ASP A 29 -6.41 -27.26 -16.69
N PRO A 30 -6.30 -26.49 -17.80
CA PRO A 30 -6.39 -25.04 -17.77
C PRO A 30 -7.70 -24.52 -17.16
N PHE A 31 -8.77 -25.31 -17.23
CA PHE A 31 -10.06 -24.96 -16.63
C PHE A 31 -10.00 -24.98 -15.10
N LEU A 32 -9.23 -25.87 -14.49
CA LEU A 32 -9.04 -25.91 -13.04
C LEU A 32 -8.21 -24.73 -12.56
N ASP A 33 -7.18 -24.35 -13.32
CA ASP A 33 -6.35 -23.18 -13.04
C ASP A 33 -7.20 -21.89 -13.09
N GLU A 34 -7.98 -21.69 -14.15
CA GLU A 34 -8.86 -20.52 -14.30
C GLU A 34 -9.91 -20.46 -13.17
N ASN A 35 -10.53 -21.59 -12.83
CA ASN A 35 -11.49 -21.65 -11.72
C ASN A 35 -10.87 -21.30 -10.37
N LEU A 36 -9.64 -21.75 -10.11
CA LEU A 36 -8.92 -21.42 -8.90
C LEU A 36 -8.59 -19.92 -8.85
N ILE A 37 -8.00 -19.38 -9.91
CA ILE A 37 -7.65 -17.96 -10.03
C ILE A 37 -8.88 -17.08 -9.78
N ASN A 38 -10.00 -17.41 -10.42
CA ASN A 38 -11.25 -16.67 -10.28
C ASN A 38 -11.79 -16.66 -8.85
N ALA A 39 -11.48 -17.69 -8.06
CA ALA A 39 -11.98 -17.86 -6.71
C ALA A 39 -11.10 -17.22 -5.64
N VAL A 40 -9.79 -17.16 -5.86
CA VAL A 40 -8.83 -16.66 -4.87
C VAL A 40 -8.51 -15.18 -5.04
N THR A 41 -8.81 -14.60 -6.19
CA THR A 41 -8.65 -13.16 -6.44
C THR A 41 -9.79 -12.35 -5.80
N ILE A 42 -9.44 -11.23 -5.18
CA ILE A 42 -10.41 -10.29 -4.60
C ILE A 42 -10.56 -9.11 -5.56
N GLY A 43 -11.73 -8.99 -6.18
CA GLY A 43 -11.97 -8.02 -7.24
C GLY A 43 -12.63 -6.71 -6.81
N GLU A 44 -12.53 -6.26 -5.55
CA GLU A 44 -13.24 -5.07 -5.10
C GLU A 44 -12.75 -3.80 -5.80
N THR A 45 -13.58 -3.24 -6.68
CA THR A 45 -13.31 -2.00 -7.42
C THR A 45 -14.59 -1.19 -7.62
N TYR A 46 -14.43 0.07 -8.04
CA TYR A 46 -15.52 1.00 -8.32
C TYR A 46 -15.03 2.23 -9.09
N PHE A 47 -15.96 2.87 -9.79
CA PHE A 47 -15.68 4.05 -10.60
C PHE A 47 -15.20 5.22 -9.72
N PHE A 48 -14.20 5.95 -10.20
CA PHE A 48 -13.62 7.11 -9.51
C PHE A 48 -13.09 6.83 -8.10
N ARG A 49 -12.65 5.60 -7.82
CA ARG A 49 -11.89 5.25 -6.61
C ARG A 49 -10.61 6.09 -6.53
N TYR A 50 -10.31 6.65 -5.35
CA TYR A 50 -9.17 7.55 -5.12
C TYR A 50 -9.28 8.90 -5.85
N LYS A 51 -10.26 9.72 -5.46
CA LYS A 51 -10.57 11.03 -6.07
C LYS A 51 -9.35 11.93 -6.28
N GLU A 52 -8.44 11.99 -5.29
CA GLU A 52 -7.24 12.82 -5.38
C GLU A 52 -6.30 12.39 -6.52
N GLN A 53 -6.17 11.09 -6.81
CA GLN A 53 -5.34 10.61 -7.92
C GLN A 53 -5.93 11.02 -9.27
N TRP A 54 -7.26 10.99 -9.41
CA TRP A 54 -7.91 11.46 -10.64
C TRP A 54 -7.74 12.96 -10.83
N ARG A 55 -7.79 13.72 -9.74
CA ARG A 55 -7.49 15.15 -9.74
C ARG A 55 -6.07 15.42 -10.23
N LEU A 56 -5.07 14.71 -9.71
CA LEU A 56 -3.68 14.78 -10.15
C LEU A 56 -3.53 14.46 -11.65
N ILE A 57 -4.16 13.38 -12.11
CA ILE A 57 -4.12 12.97 -13.52
C ILE A 57 -4.66 14.10 -14.41
N ARG A 58 -5.85 14.61 -14.09
CA ARG A 58 -6.55 15.61 -14.90
C ARG A 58 -5.90 16.99 -14.87
N GLU A 59 -5.58 17.48 -13.69
CA GLU A 59 -5.24 18.90 -13.48
C GLU A 59 -3.75 19.18 -13.69
N ARG A 60 -2.90 18.14 -13.63
CA ARG A 60 -1.45 18.31 -13.72
C ARG A 60 -0.80 17.37 -14.71
N PHE A 61 -0.93 16.06 -14.51
CA PHE A 61 -0.14 15.10 -15.28
C PHE A 61 -0.49 15.11 -16.77
N LEU A 62 -1.79 15.02 -17.12
CA LEU A 62 -2.21 15.02 -18.52
C LEU A 62 -1.80 16.32 -19.25
N PRO A 63 -2.10 17.53 -18.75
CA PRO A 63 -1.67 18.77 -19.41
C PRO A 63 -0.17 18.83 -19.68
N GLU A 64 0.66 18.48 -18.69
CA GLU A 64 2.11 18.53 -18.82
C GLU A 64 2.66 17.47 -19.77
N MET A 65 2.16 16.23 -19.65
CA MET A 65 2.52 15.13 -20.53
C MET A 65 2.18 15.44 -21.99
N LEU A 66 0.96 15.95 -22.26
CA LEU A 66 0.51 16.28 -23.61
C LEU A 66 1.34 17.44 -24.20
N ARG A 67 1.65 18.48 -23.42
CA ARG A 67 2.52 19.58 -23.87
C ARG A 67 3.89 19.05 -24.29
N ARG A 68 4.57 18.29 -23.42
CA ARG A 68 5.88 17.70 -23.71
C ARG A 68 5.87 16.84 -24.97
N LYS A 69 4.82 16.02 -25.11
CA LYS A 69 4.65 15.13 -26.26
C LYS A 69 4.44 15.88 -27.58
N ARG A 70 3.65 16.95 -27.57
CA ARG A 70 3.49 17.83 -28.74
C ARG A 70 4.80 18.50 -29.15
N GLU A 71 5.57 19.01 -28.18
CA GLU A 71 6.88 19.61 -28.45
C GLU A 71 7.87 18.63 -29.08
N GLN A 72 7.75 17.34 -28.77
CA GLN A 72 8.52 16.26 -29.34
C GLN A 72 7.97 15.73 -30.68
N GLY A 73 6.85 16.29 -31.18
CA GLY A 73 6.16 15.79 -32.38
C GLY A 73 5.55 14.38 -32.20
N ASN A 74 5.35 13.93 -30.96
CA ASN A 74 4.86 12.60 -30.62
C ASN A 74 3.41 12.66 -30.11
N ASN A 75 2.43 12.46 -30.99
CA ASN A 75 1.01 12.48 -30.60
C ASN A 75 0.49 11.11 -30.11
N GLN A 76 1.33 10.25 -29.53
CA GLN A 76 0.90 8.97 -28.97
C GLN A 76 0.75 9.08 -27.45
N VAL A 77 -0.31 8.55 -26.85
CA VAL A 77 -0.45 8.41 -25.39
C VAL A 77 -0.59 6.94 -25.04
N ARG A 78 0.24 6.43 -24.12
CA ARG A 78 0.31 5.02 -23.75
C ARG A 78 0.05 4.86 -22.26
N ILE A 79 -1.05 4.20 -21.91
CA ILE A 79 -1.54 4.07 -20.53
C ILE A 79 -1.78 2.60 -20.23
N TRP A 80 -1.44 2.17 -19.03
CA TRP A 80 -1.66 0.82 -18.55
C TRP A 80 -2.35 0.78 -17.18
N SER A 81 -3.51 0.16 -17.09
CA SER A 81 -4.15 -0.26 -15.83
C SER A 81 -3.81 -1.72 -15.57
N ALA A 82 -2.91 -1.95 -14.62
CA ALA A 82 -2.38 -3.24 -14.21
C ALA A 82 -3.18 -3.79 -13.01
N GLY A 83 -3.86 -4.92 -13.20
CA GLY A 83 -4.80 -5.49 -12.23
C GLY A 83 -6.14 -4.78 -12.21
N CYS A 84 -6.76 -4.67 -13.39
CA CYS A 84 -7.94 -3.83 -13.61
C CYS A 84 -9.26 -4.38 -13.04
N SER A 85 -9.27 -5.60 -12.52
CA SER A 85 -10.45 -6.31 -12.01
C SER A 85 -11.61 -6.26 -13.03
N THR A 86 -12.80 -5.83 -12.62
CA THR A 86 -14.02 -5.75 -13.44
C THR A 86 -14.11 -4.51 -14.32
N GLY A 87 -13.05 -3.70 -14.45
CA GLY A 87 -12.94 -2.67 -15.48
C GLY A 87 -13.34 -1.24 -15.08
N GLU A 88 -13.79 -1.00 -13.86
CA GLU A 88 -14.16 0.35 -13.41
C GLU A 88 -13.01 1.36 -13.47
N GLU A 89 -11.78 0.93 -13.14
CA GLU A 89 -10.58 1.78 -13.22
C GLU A 89 -10.23 2.22 -14.65
N PRO A 90 -10.05 1.32 -15.63
CA PRO A 90 -9.71 1.73 -16.99
C PRO A 90 -10.83 2.51 -17.67
N TYR A 91 -12.11 2.26 -17.34
CA TYR A 91 -13.19 3.11 -17.82
C TYR A 91 -13.22 4.50 -17.17
N THR A 92 -12.83 4.60 -15.89
CA THR A 92 -12.63 5.92 -15.26
C THR A 92 -11.52 6.70 -15.96
N LEU A 93 -10.41 6.04 -16.32
CA LEU A 93 -9.34 6.65 -17.14
C LEU A 93 -9.85 7.09 -18.51
N ALA A 94 -10.58 6.23 -19.22
CA ALA A 94 -11.12 6.55 -20.54
C ALA A 94 -12.05 7.78 -20.51
N ILE A 95 -12.95 7.85 -19.53
CA ILE A 95 -13.80 9.03 -19.30
C ILE A 95 -12.94 10.27 -19.00
N THR A 96 -11.95 10.14 -18.11
CA THR A 96 -11.05 11.24 -17.77
C THR A 96 -10.31 11.78 -19.01
N LEU A 97 -9.87 10.89 -19.92
CA LEU A 97 -9.23 11.30 -21.17
C LEU A 97 -10.21 12.04 -22.10
N LEU A 98 -11.43 11.51 -22.26
CA LEU A 98 -12.47 12.14 -23.09
C LEU A 98 -12.85 13.54 -22.58
N GLU A 99 -12.84 13.75 -21.26
CA GLU A 99 -13.15 15.04 -20.66
C GLU A 99 -11.97 16.03 -20.66
N SER A 100 -10.73 15.52 -20.63
CA SER A 100 -9.55 16.35 -20.31
C SER A 100 -8.59 16.56 -21.48
N VAL A 101 -8.68 15.76 -22.55
CA VAL A 101 -7.77 15.85 -23.71
C VAL A 101 -8.46 16.64 -24.83
N PRO A 102 -8.14 17.92 -25.03
CA PRO A 102 -8.64 18.67 -26.19
C PRO A 102 -8.10 18.03 -27.47
N ASP A 103 -8.94 17.98 -28.50
CA ASP A 103 -8.62 17.39 -29.80
C ASP A 103 -8.15 15.93 -29.71
N MET A 104 -8.77 15.12 -28.85
CA MET A 104 -8.41 13.70 -28.65
C MET A 104 -8.32 12.90 -29.96
N HIS A 105 -9.05 13.30 -31.01
CA HIS A 105 -8.98 12.73 -32.36
C HIS A 105 -7.61 12.89 -33.07
N LEU A 106 -6.77 13.85 -32.63
CA LEU A 106 -5.40 14.04 -33.11
C LEU A 106 -4.38 13.16 -32.38
N TRP A 107 -4.79 12.48 -31.31
CA TRP A 107 -3.94 11.65 -30.48
C TRP A 107 -4.17 10.16 -30.73
N ARG A 108 -3.08 9.40 -30.85
CA ARG A 108 -3.14 7.94 -30.84
C ARG A 108 -3.14 7.45 -29.40
N ILE A 109 -4.32 7.24 -28.84
CA ILE A 109 -4.51 6.73 -27.48
C ILE A 109 -4.38 5.20 -27.47
N PHE A 110 -3.48 4.68 -26.65
CA PHE A 110 -3.34 3.27 -26.31
C PHE A 110 -3.59 3.12 -24.82
N LEU A 111 -4.78 2.64 -24.44
CA LEU A 111 -5.12 2.35 -23.05
C LEU A 111 -5.32 0.85 -22.89
N LEU A 112 -4.34 0.20 -22.29
CA LEU A 112 -4.34 -1.22 -21.99
C LEU A 112 -4.81 -1.45 -20.55
N ALA A 113 -5.69 -2.42 -20.36
CA ALA A 113 -6.14 -2.88 -19.07
C ALA A 113 -5.91 -4.39 -18.96
N THR A 114 -5.20 -4.82 -17.92
CA THR A 114 -4.87 -6.23 -17.76
C THR A 114 -5.26 -6.78 -16.40
N ASP A 115 -5.65 -8.05 -16.36
CA ASP A 115 -5.89 -8.79 -15.13
C ASP A 115 -5.55 -10.27 -15.31
N ILE A 116 -5.32 -10.99 -14.22
CA ILE A 116 -5.12 -12.44 -14.23
C ILE A 116 -6.46 -13.18 -14.26
N ASN A 117 -7.52 -12.56 -13.73
CA ASN A 117 -8.86 -13.15 -13.62
C ASN A 117 -9.64 -12.98 -14.93
N GLY A 118 -9.77 -14.07 -15.69
CA GLY A 118 -10.49 -14.11 -16.96
C GLY A 118 -11.97 -13.74 -16.83
N ALA A 119 -12.64 -14.14 -15.73
CA ALA A 119 -14.05 -13.82 -15.50
C ALA A 119 -14.27 -12.31 -15.23
N SER A 120 -13.38 -11.68 -14.47
CA SER A 120 -13.41 -10.22 -14.24
C SER A 120 -13.21 -9.46 -15.56
N LEU A 121 -12.29 -9.92 -16.42
CA LEU A 121 -12.10 -9.33 -17.75
C LEU A 121 -13.33 -9.48 -18.65
N GLN A 122 -14.11 -10.56 -18.53
CA GLN A 122 -15.38 -10.70 -19.26
C GLN A 122 -16.40 -9.67 -18.79
N VAL A 123 -16.54 -9.46 -17.47
CA VAL A 123 -17.39 -8.40 -16.91
C VAL A 123 -16.95 -7.04 -17.42
N ALA A 124 -15.64 -6.78 -17.41
CA ALA A 124 -15.05 -5.54 -17.90
C ALA A 124 -15.41 -5.29 -19.37
N ARG A 125 -15.25 -6.29 -20.25
CA ARG A 125 -15.59 -6.19 -21.68
C ARG A 125 -17.08 -5.92 -21.93
N LEU A 126 -17.97 -6.52 -21.13
CA LEU A 126 -19.41 -6.24 -21.22
C LEU A 126 -19.74 -4.82 -20.75
N GLY A 127 -19.01 -4.34 -19.73
CA GLY A 127 -19.14 -2.99 -19.18
C GLY A 127 -20.49 -2.73 -18.51
N ILE A 128 -21.12 -3.75 -17.92
CA ILE A 128 -22.45 -3.66 -17.27
C ILE A 128 -22.29 -3.77 -15.76
N TYR A 129 -22.68 -2.72 -15.04
CA TYR A 129 -22.42 -2.55 -13.61
C TYR A 129 -23.69 -2.28 -12.80
N GLY A 130 -23.70 -2.76 -11.56
CA GLY A 130 -24.77 -2.47 -10.60
C GLY A 130 -24.49 -1.18 -9.80
N LYS A 131 -25.49 -0.74 -9.02
CA LYS A 131 -25.42 0.50 -8.21
C LYS A 131 -24.16 0.60 -7.34
N TRP A 132 -23.65 -0.52 -6.82
CA TRP A 132 -22.47 -0.54 -5.95
C TRP A 132 -21.21 0.03 -6.62
N SER A 133 -21.01 -0.20 -7.92
CA SER A 133 -19.85 0.32 -8.66
C SER A 133 -19.86 1.85 -8.79
N PHE A 134 -21.02 2.49 -8.56
CA PHE A 134 -21.22 3.94 -8.73
C PHE A 134 -21.22 4.74 -7.42
N ARG A 135 -20.94 4.11 -6.28
CA ARG A 135 -21.03 4.72 -4.93
C ARG A 135 -20.18 6.00 -4.73
N SER A 136 -19.24 6.27 -5.63
CA SER A 136 -18.39 7.47 -5.61
C SER A 136 -18.39 8.24 -6.93
N THR A 137 -19.29 7.90 -7.86
CA THR A 137 -19.34 8.47 -9.20
C THR A 137 -20.27 9.69 -9.24
N PRO A 138 -19.84 10.83 -9.81
CA PRO A 138 -20.71 11.98 -10.02
C PRO A 138 -21.91 11.66 -10.94
N ASP A 139 -23.09 12.17 -10.61
CA ASP A 139 -24.33 11.88 -11.36
C ASP A 139 -24.29 12.38 -12.81
N ASP A 140 -23.60 13.49 -13.07
CA ASP A 140 -23.41 14.03 -14.42
C ASP A 140 -22.56 13.10 -15.29
N VAL A 141 -21.51 12.50 -14.73
CA VAL A 141 -20.72 11.47 -15.37
C VAL A 141 -21.57 10.24 -15.68
N VAL A 142 -22.40 9.79 -14.73
CA VAL A 142 -23.33 8.67 -14.93
C VAL A 142 -24.28 8.96 -16.10
N ARG A 143 -24.92 10.13 -16.13
CA ARG A 143 -25.86 10.52 -17.20
C ARG A 143 -25.20 10.57 -18.58
N ARG A 144 -23.97 11.06 -18.66
CA ARG A 144 -23.26 11.24 -19.94
C ARG A 144 -22.71 9.94 -20.49
N TYR A 145 -22.01 9.16 -19.68
CA TYR A 145 -21.17 8.05 -20.17
C TYR A 145 -21.76 6.66 -19.95
N PHE A 146 -22.96 6.57 -19.36
CA PHE A 146 -23.63 5.30 -19.14
C PHE A 146 -25.05 5.32 -19.71
N GLN A 147 -25.58 4.13 -19.98
CA GLN A 147 -26.94 3.91 -20.46
C GLN A 147 -27.61 2.78 -19.67
N PRO A 148 -28.92 2.89 -19.38
CA PRO A 148 -29.64 1.84 -18.66
C PRO A 148 -29.74 0.56 -19.49
N VAL A 149 -29.51 -0.58 -18.83
CA VAL A 149 -29.72 -1.94 -19.37
C VAL A 149 -30.31 -2.79 -18.25
N ALA A 150 -31.62 -3.05 -18.34
CA ALA A 150 -32.42 -3.61 -17.23
C ALA A 150 -32.19 -2.81 -15.93
N GLU A 151 -31.94 -3.48 -14.81
CA GLU A 151 -31.68 -2.86 -13.50
C GLU A 151 -30.23 -2.38 -13.30
N LYS A 152 -29.43 -2.35 -14.37
CA LYS A 152 -28.00 -2.02 -14.36
C LYS A 152 -27.70 -0.88 -15.34
N LEU A 153 -26.47 -0.40 -15.27
CA LEU A 153 -25.94 0.62 -16.18
C LEU A 153 -24.81 0.03 -17.01
N GLN A 154 -24.83 0.29 -18.30
CA GLN A 154 -23.75 -0.09 -19.22
C GLN A 154 -22.94 1.14 -19.62
N VAL A 155 -21.61 1.01 -19.62
CA VAL A 155 -20.69 2.01 -20.16
C VAL A 155 -20.98 2.21 -21.65
N ARG A 156 -21.13 3.45 -22.13
CA ARG A 156 -21.41 3.73 -23.55
C ARG A 156 -20.27 3.28 -24.46
N LYS A 157 -20.60 2.95 -25.71
CA LYS A 157 -19.64 2.41 -26.69
C LYS A 157 -18.42 3.31 -26.88
N GLU A 158 -18.63 4.62 -26.97
CA GLU A 158 -17.55 5.63 -27.13
C GLU A 158 -16.47 5.56 -26.05
N VAL A 159 -16.82 5.21 -24.81
CA VAL A 159 -15.86 5.01 -23.72
C VAL A 159 -15.23 3.62 -23.82
N ARG A 160 -16.04 2.60 -24.18
CA ARG A 160 -15.55 1.22 -24.29
C ARG A 160 -14.49 1.06 -25.37
N ASP A 161 -14.65 1.73 -26.49
CA ASP A 161 -13.73 1.66 -27.63
C ASP A 161 -12.34 2.23 -27.32
N VAL A 162 -12.19 3.04 -26.26
CA VAL A 162 -10.89 3.58 -25.82
C VAL A 162 -10.05 2.50 -25.12
N VAL A 163 -10.67 1.49 -24.52
CA VAL A 163 -10.02 0.52 -23.62
C VAL A 163 -9.78 -0.81 -24.31
N THR A 164 -8.55 -1.32 -24.25
CA THR A 164 -8.21 -2.68 -24.67
C THR A 164 -7.98 -3.57 -23.46
N PHE A 165 -8.70 -4.69 -23.35
CA PHE A 165 -8.58 -5.65 -22.23
C PHE A 165 -7.82 -6.91 -22.62
N ALA A 166 -6.75 -7.26 -21.89
CA ALA A 166 -5.94 -8.45 -22.14
C ALA A 166 -5.61 -9.22 -20.85
N PRO A 167 -5.49 -10.56 -20.88
CA PRO A 167 -5.00 -11.31 -19.73
C PRO A 167 -3.51 -11.02 -19.50
N LEU A 168 -3.10 -10.88 -18.23
CA LEU A 168 -1.70 -10.81 -17.85
C LEU A 168 -1.51 -11.26 -16.40
N ASN A 169 -0.48 -12.08 -16.17
CA ASN A 169 0.03 -12.32 -14.83
C ASN A 169 1.20 -11.36 -14.53
N LEU A 170 1.03 -10.44 -13.58
CA LEU A 170 2.09 -9.49 -13.19
C LEU A 170 3.35 -10.18 -12.65
N VAL A 171 3.23 -11.40 -12.14
CA VAL A 171 4.39 -12.17 -11.67
C VAL A 171 5.29 -12.61 -12.83
N SER A 172 4.71 -12.83 -14.01
CA SER A 172 5.42 -13.36 -15.18
C SER A 172 6.43 -12.37 -15.77
N ASP A 173 7.37 -12.89 -16.57
CA ASP A 173 8.37 -12.10 -17.29
C ASP A 173 7.88 -11.68 -18.70
N GLU A 174 6.56 -11.57 -18.88
CA GLU A 174 5.94 -11.20 -20.17
C GLU A 174 5.99 -9.68 -20.48
N TYR A 175 6.56 -8.87 -19.58
CA TYR A 175 6.68 -7.42 -19.73
C TYR A 175 7.97 -6.88 -19.08
N PRO A 176 8.55 -5.75 -19.55
CA PRO A 176 8.13 -4.99 -20.72
C PRO A 176 8.23 -5.79 -22.03
N SER A 177 7.29 -5.59 -22.94
CA SER A 177 7.22 -6.34 -24.21
C SER A 177 6.65 -5.48 -25.33
N ILE A 178 7.45 -5.31 -26.39
CA ILE A 178 7.05 -4.59 -27.60
C ILE A 178 5.92 -5.34 -28.32
N SER A 179 6.03 -6.66 -28.44
CA SER A 179 5.04 -7.49 -29.14
C SER A 179 3.67 -7.48 -28.46
N ARG A 180 3.64 -7.31 -27.13
CA ARG A 180 2.39 -7.16 -26.36
C ARG A 180 1.94 -5.71 -26.19
N GLY A 181 2.73 -4.75 -26.69
CA GLY A 181 2.47 -3.33 -26.51
C GLY A 181 2.62 -2.86 -25.06
N ILE A 182 3.29 -3.61 -24.18
CA ILE A 182 3.56 -3.24 -22.78
C ILE A 182 4.96 -2.64 -22.66
N HIS A 183 5.12 -1.44 -23.20
CA HIS A 183 6.40 -0.70 -23.19
C HIS A 183 6.12 0.80 -23.37
N ASP A 184 7.09 1.62 -22.94
CA ASP A 184 7.07 3.08 -23.06
C ASP A 184 5.75 3.71 -22.60
N MET A 185 5.27 3.26 -21.44
CA MET A 185 4.02 3.74 -20.85
C MET A 185 4.23 5.12 -20.25
N ASP A 186 3.35 6.06 -20.60
CA ASP A 186 3.29 7.39 -19.99
C ASP A 186 2.69 7.34 -18.60
N LEU A 187 1.65 6.51 -18.42
CA LEU A 187 0.96 6.33 -17.14
C LEU A 187 0.75 4.84 -16.87
N ILE A 188 1.14 4.40 -15.68
CA ILE A 188 0.78 3.08 -15.17
C ILE A 188 -0.03 3.26 -13.88
N LEU A 189 -1.21 2.64 -13.81
CA LEU A 189 -1.94 2.42 -12.57
C LEU A 189 -1.74 0.97 -12.13
N CYS A 190 -1.25 0.75 -10.91
CA CYS A 190 -1.12 -0.58 -10.32
C CYS A 190 -1.62 -0.50 -8.88
N ARG A 191 -2.95 -0.55 -8.70
CA ARG A 191 -3.62 -0.16 -7.45
C ARG A 191 -4.41 -1.31 -6.85
N ASN A 192 -4.17 -1.58 -5.57
CA ASN A 192 -4.75 -2.68 -4.80
C ASN A 192 -4.43 -4.06 -5.38
N VAL A 193 -3.20 -4.24 -5.85
CA VAL A 193 -2.70 -5.47 -6.47
C VAL A 193 -1.44 -5.99 -5.78
N LEU A 194 -0.49 -5.11 -5.42
CA LEU A 194 0.79 -5.55 -4.87
C LEU A 194 0.67 -6.08 -3.44
N ILE A 195 -0.36 -5.65 -2.70
CA ILE A 195 -0.75 -6.17 -1.38
C ILE A 195 -0.96 -7.69 -1.31
N TYR A 196 -1.08 -8.39 -2.44
CA TYR A 196 -1.26 -9.85 -2.49
C TYR A 196 0.04 -10.63 -2.75
N PHE A 197 1.16 -9.94 -2.90
CA PHE A 197 2.46 -10.54 -3.22
C PHE A 197 3.44 -10.47 -2.04
N ASP A 198 4.37 -11.42 -2.01
CA ASP A 198 5.53 -11.37 -1.12
C ASP A 198 6.56 -10.32 -1.56
N ASP A 199 7.48 -9.99 -0.66
CA ASP A 199 8.45 -8.93 -0.85
C ASP A 199 9.33 -9.09 -2.10
N ASP A 200 9.79 -10.30 -2.37
CA ASP A 200 10.67 -10.58 -3.51
C ASP A 200 9.93 -10.39 -4.82
N ARG A 201 8.68 -10.84 -4.86
CA ARG A 201 7.82 -10.65 -6.02
C ARG A 201 7.51 -9.17 -6.26
N ILE A 202 7.26 -8.40 -5.21
CA ILE A 202 7.01 -6.96 -5.33
C ILE A 202 8.23 -6.25 -5.90
N ARG A 203 9.45 -6.58 -5.44
CA ARG A 203 10.69 -6.00 -5.98
C ARG A 203 10.86 -6.32 -7.48
N GLN A 204 10.60 -7.57 -7.88
CA GLN A 204 10.66 -7.97 -9.29
C GLN A 204 9.64 -7.21 -10.14
N ILE A 205 8.38 -7.16 -9.70
CA ILE A 205 7.31 -6.42 -10.37
C ILE A 205 7.69 -4.94 -10.47
N SER A 206 8.17 -4.34 -9.38
CA SER A 206 8.56 -2.94 -9.36
C SER A 206 9.65 -2.61 -10.37
N ASN A 207 10.66 -3.46 -10.51
CA ASN A 207 11.72 -3.25 -11.51
C ASN A 207 11.18 -3.37 -12.94
N ARG A 208 10.25 -4.29 -13.20
CA ARG A 208 9.59 -4.39 -14.51
C ARG A 208 8.70 -3.18 -14.80
N LEU A 209 7.94 -2.70 -13.82
CA LEU A 209 7.12 -1.47 -13.94
C LEU A 209 8.00 -0.26 -14.26
N TYR A 210 9.14 -0.11 -13.58
CA TYR A 210 10.11 0.96 -13.86
C TYR A 210 10.61 0.90 -15.31
N SER A 211 11.02 -0.29 -15.76
CA SER A 211 11.50 -0.49 -17.14
C SER A 211 10.42 -0.28 -18.20
N THR A 212 9.16 -0.46 -17.85
CA THR A 212 8.00 -0.25 -18.74
C THR A 212 7.62 1.22 -18.89
N LEU A 213 7.94 2.06 -17.91
CA LEU A 213 7.57 3.47 -17.88
C LEU A 213 8.54 4.29 -18.77
N THR A 214 8.02 5.24 -19.55
CA THR A 214 8.90 6.20 -20.27
C THR A 214 9.56 7.17 -19.27
N PRO A 215 10.75 7.75 -19.57
CA PRO A 215 11.23 8.90 -18.85
C PRO A 215 10.17 10.01 -18.74
N GLY A 216 10.01 10.53 -17.53
CA GLY A 216 8.99 11.47 -17.11
C GLY A 216 7.56 10.93 -17.16
N GLY A 217 7.37 9.61 -17.24
CA GLY A 217 6.09 8.94 -17.04
C GLY A 217 5.76 8.78 -15.56
N LEU A 218 4.50 8.44 -15.26
CA LEU A 218 3.95 8.37 -13.91
C LEU A 218 3.46 6.97 -13.57
N LEU A 219 3.86 6.43 -12.42
CA LEU A 219 3.28 5.25 -11.80
C LEU A 219 2.49 5.66 -10.56
N LEU A 220 1.22 5.26 -10.50
CA LEU A 220 0.35 5.45 -9.34
C LEU A 220 -0.02 4.10 -8.73
N LEU A 221 0.16 4.04 -7.40
CA LEU A 221 -0.15 2.88 -6.58
C LEU A 221 -1.40 3.12 -5.72
N GLY A 222 -1.98 2.04 -5.20
CA GLY A 222 -3.02 2.11 -4.17
C GLY A 222 -2.47 2.64 -2.84
N HIS A 223 -3.35 3.10 -1.95
CA HIS A 223 -2.94 3.73 -0.68
C HIS A 223 -2.30 2.75 0.30
N SER A 224 -2.56 1.46 0.13
CA SER A 224 -2.09 0.38 1.00
C SER A 224 -0.95 -0.41 0.36
N GLU A 225 -0.43 0.04 -0.79
CA GLU A 225 0.65 -0.70 -1.47
C GLU A 225 1.97 -0.57 -0.71
N PRO A 226 2.82 -1.62 -0.73
CA PRO A 226 4.08 -1.64 0.00
C PRO A 226 5.15 -0.80 -0.72
N THR A 227 5.05 0.51 -0.53
CA THR A 227 5.88 1.55 -1.17
C THR A 227 7.39 1.40 -0.92
N ARG A 228 7.78 0.81 0.21
CA ARG A 228 9.19 0.59 0.61
C ARG A 228 9.92 -0.43 -0.26
N LEU A 229 9.17 -1.31 -0.91
CA LEU A 229 9.70 -2.36 -1.77
C LEU A 229 9.78 -1.93 -3.24
N MET A 230 9.36 -0.70 -3.53
CA MET A 230 9.49 -0.11 -4.86
C MET A 230 10.97 0.18 -5.16
N SER A 231 11.33 0.02 -6.43
CA SER A 231 12.67 0.22 -6.93
C SER A 231 13.18 1.61 -6.56
N SER A 232 14.39 1.66 -5.99
CA SER A 232 15.08 2.93 -5.68
C SER A 232 15.40 3.77 -6.92
N GLN A 233 15.21 3.21 -8.11
CA GLN A 233 15.36 3.93 -9.38
C GLN A 233 14.22 4.91 -9.66
N PHE A 234 13.05 4.72 -9.04
CA PHE A 234 11.99 5.71 -9.13
C PHE A 234 12.35 6.97 -8.35
N GLN A 235 12.07 8.12 -8.93
CA GLN A 235 11.97 9.36 -8.16
C GLN A 235 10.57 9.42 -7.53
N LEU A 236 10.54 9.68 -6.23
CA LEU A 236 9.32 9.92 -5.48
C LEU A 236 8.89 11.38 -5.68
N VAL A 237 7.63 11.58 -6.04
CA VAL A 237 7.01 12.90 -6.19
C VAL A 237 5.81 12.97 -5.25
N ASN A 238 5.66 14.08 -4.54
CA ASN A 238 4.56 14.35 -3.62
C ASN A 238 3.99 15.74 -3.99
N GLU A 239 2.75 15.96 -4.43
CA GLU A 239 1.65 15.07 -4.79
C GLU A 239 0.37 15.38 -4.04
N SER A 240 0.19 16.59 -3.49
CA SER A 240 -0.97 16.92 -2.64
C SER A 240 -1.17 15.89 -1.50
N GLY A 241 -0.06 15.38 -0.94
CA GLY A 241 -0.07 14.35 0.09
C GLY A 241 -0.08 12.90 -0.44
N MET A 242 -0.02 12.69 -1.77
CA MET A 242 0.09 11.38 -2.41
C MET A 242 1.51 11.10 -2.87
N ILE A 243 2.00 9.88 -2.63
CA ILE A 243 3.29 9.43 -3.16
C ILE A 243 3.07 8.90 -4.58
N CYS A 244 3.80 9.50 -5.51
CA CYS A 244 3.82 9.18 -6.92
C CYS A 244 5.23 8.76 -7.33
N TYR A 245 5.34 7.88 -8.33
CA TYR A 245 6.62 7.38 -8.80
C TYR A 245 6.85 7.84 -10.24
N THR A 246 7.98 8.51 -10.50
CA THR A 246 8.38 8.91 -11.85
C THR A 246 9.71 8.31 -12.23
N ARG A 247 9.90 8.03 -13.52
CA ARG A 247 11.19 7.62 -14.07
C ARG A 247 11.91 8.88 -14.55
N VAL A 248 13.09 9.18 -14.02
CA VAL A 248 13.87 10.35 -14.49
C VAL A 248 14.78 9.93 -15.63
N GLU A 249 14.97 10.81 -16.60
CA GLU A 249 16.04 10.64 -17.57
C GLU A 249 17.38 10.85 -16.85
N LEU A 250 18.24 9.83 -16.82
CA LEU A 250 19.59 9.98 -16.30
C LEU A 250 20.34 10.96 -17.23
N ALA A 251 20.40 12.24 -16.85
CA ALA A 251 21.31 13.18 -17.47
C ALA A 251 22.71 12.57 -17.40
N LYS A 252 23.38 12.44 -18.57
CA LYS A 252 24.77 11.97 -18.67
C LYS A 252 25.61 12.77 -17.67
N ARG A 253 25.98 12.16 -16.54
CA ARG A 253 26.85 12.78 -15.55
C ARG A 253 28.20 13.01 -16.22
N THR A 254 28.44 14.21 -16.72
CA THR A 254 29.79 14.69 -17.02
C THR A 254 30.56 14.67 -15.70
N HIS A 255 31.51 13.74 -15.60
CA HIS A 255 32.51 13.70 -14.55
C HIS A 255 33.13 15.08 -14.38
N ARG A 256 32.80 15.77 -13.27
CA ARG A 256 33.69 16.79 -12.71
C ARG A 256 34.49 16.13 -11.63
N GLU A 257 35.74 15.83 -11.98
CA GLU A 257 36.81 15.54 -11.05
C GLU A 257 36.84 16.61 -9.96
N HIS A 258 36.76 16.20 -8.70
CA HIS A 258 37.31 16.98 -7.58
C HIS A 258 38.39 16.14 -6.92
N ALA A 259 39.54 16.78 -6.82
CA ALA A 259 40.83 16.19 -6.58
C ALA A 259 40.94 15.50 -5.21
N SER A 260 41.54 14.31 -5.24
CA SER A 260 41.96 13.54 -4.08
C SER A 260 43.13 14.22 -3.36
N ALA A 261 42.93 14.65 -2.12
CA ALA A 261 44.02 14.84 -1.17
C ALA A 261 44.35 13.50 -0.49
N ARG A 262 45.57 13.01 -0.70
CA ARG A 262 46.12 11.77 -0.11
C ARG A 262 46.24 11.90 1.42
N ILE A 263 45.92 10.81 2.14
CA ILE A 263 46.41 10.55 3.50
C ILE A 263 47.18 9.22 3.47
N PRO A 264 48.35 9.08 4.15
CA PRO A 264 49.23 7.92 4.00
C PRO A 264 48.71 6.69 4.76
N ALA A 265 49.05 5.51 4.23
CA ALA A 265 48.81 4.23 4.85
C ALA A 265 49.60 4.06 6.16
N HIS A 266 48.90 3.69 7.25
CA HIS A 266 49.51 3.09 8.44
C HIS A 266 48.71 1.86 8.88
N ALA A 267 49.47 0.88 9.36
CA ALA A 267 49.14 -0.53 9.47
C ALA A 267 48.07 -0.90 10.51
N SER A 268 47.49 -2.07 10.26
CA SER A 268 46.51 -2.80 11.07
C SER A 268 46.92 -2.95 12.54
N LYS A 269 45.98 -2.63 13.44
CA LYS A 269 45.85 -3.21 14.79
C LYS A 269 44.43 -3.76 14.92
N ALA A 270 44.31 -4.92 15.56
CA ALA A 270 43.04 -5.62 15.79
C ALA A 270 41.95 -4.69 16.36
N PRO A 271 40.68 -4.86 15.96
CA PRO A 271 39.62 -3.97 16.39
C PRO A 271 39.41 -4.09 17.91
N PRO A 272 39.24 -2.96 18.64
CA PRO A 272 38.82 -2.97 20.03
C PRO A 272 37.40 -3.55 20.15
N PRO A 273 36.97 -3.99 21.35
CA PRO A 273 35.61 -4.50 21.56
C PRO A 273 34.58 -3.48 21.09
N LYS A 274 33.54 -3.96 20.38
CA LYS A 274 32.49 -3.13 19.78
C LYS A 274 31.91 -2.15 20.82
N PRO A 275 31.74 -0.86 20.50
CA PRO A 275 30.86 0.00 21.29
C PRO A 275 29.45 -0.62 21.26
N GLU A 276 28.80 -0.71 22.42
CA GLU A 276 27.39 -1.10 22.52
C GLU A 276 26.56 -0.24 21.54
N ASP A 277 25.66 -0.87 20.80
CA ASP A 277 24.76 -0.15 19.89
C ASP A 277 23.99 0.92 20.69
N PRO A 278 24.17 2.23 20.38
CA PRO A 278 23.52 3.30 21.13
C PRO A 278 22.00 3.14 21.24
N LEU A 279 21.34 2.55 20.23
CA LEU A 279 19.91 2.29 20.27
C LEU A 279 19.56 1.16 21.26
N GLN A 280 20.43 0.16 21.40
CA GLN A 280 20.26 -0.92 22.36
C GLN A 280 20.42 -0.42 23.80
N SER A 281 21.43 0.42 24.07
CA SER A 281 21.62 1.05 25.38
C SER A 281 20.44 1.97 25.73
N ALA A 282 19.93 2.74 24.75
CA ALA A 282 18.74 3.56 24.95
C ALA A 282 17.49 2.73 25.29
N ARG A 283 17.25 1.60 24.61
CA ARG A 283 16.14 0.68 24.94
C ARG A 283 16.23 0.14 26.36
N ALA A 284 17.43 -0.23 26.83
CA ALA A 284 17.63 -0.71 28.20
C ALA A 284 17.37 0.40 29.25
N LEU A 285 17.71 1.65 28.95
CA LEU A 285 17.41 2.79 29.81
C LEU A 285 15.91 3.10 29.87
N VAL A 286 15.19 2.97 28.75
CA VAL A 286 13.72 3.09 28.72
C VAL A 286 13.08 2.00 29.59
N ALA A 287 13.46 0.74 29.41
CA ALA A 287 12.94 -0.39 30.18
C ALA A 287 13.21 -0.30 31.70
N SER A 288 14.25 0.43 32.10
CA SER A 288 14.59 0.70 33.51
C SER A 288 14.00 2.01 34.05
N GLY A 289 13.16 2.70 33.27
CA GLY A 289 12.52 3.97 33.66
C GLY A 289 13.45 5.19 33.66
N ARG A 290 14.69 5.04 33.19
CA ARG A 290 15.71 6.09 33.13
C ARG A 290 15.55 6.95 31.87
N HIS A 291 14.39 7.60 31.77
CA HIS A 291 13.97 8.33 30.58
C HIS A 291 14.86 9.51 30.19
N ASP A 292 15.46 10.24 31.15
CA ASP A 292 16.35 11.36 30.82
C ASP A 292 17.68 10.88 30.21
N ASP A 293 18.23 9.80 30.75
CA ASP A 293 19.44 9.17 30.21
C ASP A 293 19.17 8.58 28.80
N ALA A 294 17.99 8.00 28.60
CA ALA A 294 17.57 7.51 27.29
C ALA A 294 17.45 8.66 26.27
N LEU A 295 16.84 9.79 26.63
CA LEU A 295 16.72 10.95 25.74
C LEU A 295 18.07 11.57 25.40
N ALA A 296 19.03 11.57 26.34
CA ALA A 296 20.39 12.05 26.09
C ALA A 296 21.10 11.24 24.98
N ILE A 297 20.73 9.97 24.80
CA ILE A 297 21.23 9.13 23.71
C ILE A 297 20.37 9.28 22.45
N LEU A 298 19.04 9.27 22.59
CA LEU A 298 18.10 9.22 21.46
C LEU A 298 18.03 10.53 20.67
N LEU A 299 18.07 11.70 21.31
CA LEU A 299 17.95 12.98 20.60
C LEU A 299 19.12 13.22 19.62
N PRO A 300 20.40 12.97 19.97
CA PRO A 300 21.49 13.02 19.00
C PRO A 300 21.36 11.98 17.87
N LEU A 301 20.81 10.79 18.15
CA LEU A 301 20.56 9.78 17.12
C LEU A 301 19.48 10.22 16.13
N ALA A 302 18.47 10.95 16.61
CA ALA A 302 17.33 11.43 15.84
C ALA A 302 17.70 12.53 14.83
N GLU A 303 18.84 13.19 15.01
CA GLU A 303 19.35 14.28 14.17
C GLU A 303 20.43 13.80 13.17
N ARG A 304 20.72 12.49 13.10
CA ARG A 304 21.63 11.92 12.10
C ARG A 304 20.97 11.82 10.73
N ASP A 305 21.75 11.70 9.67
CA ASP A 305 21.24 11.34 8.34
C ASP A 305 20.57 9.96 8.39
N HIS A 306 19.28 9.92 8.04
CA HIS A 306 18.44 8.72 8.02
C HIS A 306 18.35 7.98 9.37
N PRO A 307 17.79 8.59 10.41
CA PRO A 307 17.65 7.95 11.72
C PRO A 307 16.68 6.76 11.66
N ASP A 308 16.89 5.77 12.52
CA ASP A 308 16.00 4.62 12.63
C ASP A 308 14.63 5.06 13.16
N ALA A 309 13.54 4.59 12.54
CA ALA A 309 12.18 4.89 12.94
C ALA A 309 11.90 4.57 14.43
N THR A 310 12.57 3.55 14.98
CA THR A 310 12.51 3.20 16.39
C THR A 310 12.97 4.34 17.29
N VAL A 311 13.95 5.16 16.85
CA VAL A 311 14.43 6.31 17.62
C VAL A 311 13.28 7.30 17.83
N TYR A 312 12.57 7.65 16.75
CA TYR A 312 11.42 8.55 16.85
C TYR A 312 10.29 7.97 17.70
N LEU A 313 10.00 6.67 17.55
CA LEU A 313 8.98 6.00 18.36
C LEU A 313 9.32 6.06 19.86
N LEU A 314 10.54 5.70 20.25
CA LEU A 314 10.97 5.71 21.64
C LEU A 314 10.95 7.12 22.25
N VAL A 315 11.40 8.13 21.49
CA VAL A 315 11.34 9.52 21.94
C VAL A 315 9.89 9.96 22.14
N ALA A 316 9.01 9.65 21.19
CA ALA A 316 7.59 9.96 21.28
C ALA A 316 6.92 9.29 22.49
N GLU A 317 7.23 8.02 22.76
CA GLU A 317 6.70 7.26 23.90
C GLU A 317 7.16 7.87 25.24
N ILE A 318 8.42 8.27 25.36
CA ILE A 318 8.95 8.95 26.56
C ILE A 318 8.20 10.27 26.81
N TYR A 319 8.00 11.08 25.78
CA TYR A 319 7.26 12.35 25.93
C TYR A 319 5.78 12.13 26.28
N ALA A 320 5.12 11.14 25.67
CA ALA A 320 3.75 10.78 26.01
C ALA A 320 3.62 10.32 27.46
N GLY A 321 4.55 9.47 27.94
CA GLY A 321 4.58 9.01 29.34
C GLY A 321 4.80 10.13 30.36
N ARG A 322 5.38 11.25 29.94
CA ARG A 322 5.57 12.46 30.76
C ARG A 322 4.40 13.46 30.66
N GLY A 323 3.34 13.13 29.92
CA GLY A 323 2.22 14.03 29.65
C GLY A 323 2.55 15.19 28.68
N LYS A 324 3.73 15.16 28.04
CA LYS A 324 4.16 16.15 27.05
C LYS A 324 3.64 15.79 25.66
N TYR A 325 2.32 15.85 25.50
CA TYR A 325 1.63 15.33 24.31
C TYR A 325 1.95 16.10 23.02
N ALA A 326 2.19 17.40 23.10
CA ALA A 326 2.58 18.21 21.94
C ALA A 326 3.96 17.80 21.40
N ASP A 327 4.94 17.65 22.31
CA ASP A 327 6.29 17.17 21.96
C ASP A 327 6.22 15.74 21.40
N SER A 328 5.46 14.86 22.06
CA SER A 328 5.24 13.49 21.59
C SER A 328 4.67 13.47 20.17
N ARG A 329 3.64 14.28 19.89
CA ARG A 329 3.01 14.36 18.55
C ARG A 329 4.00 14.81 17.48
N LEU A 330 4.88 15.78 17.77
CA LEU A 330 5.94 16.18 16.83
C LEU A 330 6.84 15.01 16.42
N TRP A 331 7.23 14.17 17.38
CA TRP A 331 8.04 12.99 17.12
C TRP A 331 7.27 11.88 16.39
N VAL A 332 5.98 11.72 16.71
CA VAL A 332 5.12 10.80 15.95
C VAL A 332 4.91 11.28 14.51
N ASP A 333 4.81 12.58 14.28
CA ASP A 333 4.69 13.16 12.95
C ASP A 333 5.97 12.90 12.15
N ARG A 334 7.16 13.11 12.74
CA ARG A 334 8.46 12.72 12.12
C ARG A 334 8.55 11.22 11.83
N LEU A 335 8.07 10.38 12.76
CA LEU A 335 8.00 8.93 12.56
C LEU A 335 7.10 8.58 11.37
N LEU A 336 5.92 9.19 11.29
CA LEU A 336 4.97 8.95 10.21
C LEU A 336 5.42 9.56 8.89
N GLU A 337 6.24 10.60 8.89
CA GLU A 337 6.92 11.10 7.68
C GLU A 337 7.86 10.03 7.09
N GLN A 338 8.55 9.26 7.94
CA GLN A 338 9.44 8.17 7.53
C GLN A 338 8.70 6.84 7.26
N ASP A 339 7.68 6.53 8.07
CA ASP A 339 6.93 5.28 8.04
C ASP A 339 5.44 5.53 8.29
N ARG A 340 4.72 5.89 7.23
CA ARG A 340 3.27 6.16 7.28
C ARG A 340 2.43 4.95 7.64
N LEU A 341 2.98 3.74 7.65
CA LEU A 341 2.29 2.50 8.00
C LEU A 341 2.65 2.01 9.41
N ASN A 342 3.41 2.79 10.16
CA ASN A 342 3.82 2.43 11.50
C ASN A 342 2.60 2.29 12.43
N VAL A 343 2.30 1.04 12.82
CA VAL A 343 1.12 0.72 13.63
C VAL A 343 1.24 1.36 15.02
N ASP A 344 2.45 1.33 15.61
CA ASP A 344 2.72 1.90 16.92
C ASP A 344 2.60 3.43 16.93
N ALA A 345 2.93 4.11 15.83
CA ALA A 345 2.70 5.54 15.67
C ALA A 345 1.20 5.89 15.74
N TYR A 346 0.33 5.16 15.02
CA TYR A 346 -1.12 5.41 15.08
C TYR A 346 -1.74 4.98 16.41
N ARG A 347 -1.21 3.92 17.03
CA ARG A 347 -1.57 3.57 18.40
C ARG A 347 -1.23 4.73 19.35
N LEU A 348 -0.04 5.31 19.23
CA LEU A 348 0.41 6.39 20.09
C LEU A 348 -0.38 7.69 19.84
N LEU A 349 -0.71 8.03 18.59
CA LEU A 349 -1.64 9.13 18.28
C LEU A 349 -3.02 8.91 18.91
N SER A 350 -3.52 7.67 18.90
CA SER A 350 -4.78 7.36 19.58
C SER A 350 -4.70 7.62 21.09
N VAL A 351 -3.61 7.20 21.74
CA VAL A 351 -3.38 7.44 23.18
C VAL A 351 -3.26 8.94 23.47
N ILE A 352 -2.54 9.69 22.62
CA ILE A 352 -2.39 11.14 22.75
C ILE A 352 -3.76 11.84 22.63
N CYS A 353 -4.54 11.54 21.59
CA CYS A 353 -5.86 12.11 21.38
C CYS A 353 -6.83 11.73 22.49
N GLU A 354 -6.74 10.51 23.03
CA GLU A 354 -7.53 10.08 24.18
C GLU A 354 -7.18 10.88 25.44
N ALA A 355 -5.89 11.14 25.68
CA ALA A 355 -5.43 11.92 26.83
C ALA A 355 -5.73 13.43 26.72
N THR A 356 -6.02 13.93 25.51
CA THR A 356 -6.41 15.32 25.24
C THR A 356 -7.90 15.48 24.95
N ASP A 357 -8.73 14.48 25.32
CA ASP A 357 -10.19 14.46 25.13
C ASP A 357 -10.68 14.59 23.67
N GLN A 358 -9.80 14.32 22.69
CA GLN A 358 -10.12 14.29 21.26
C GLN A 358 -10.64 12.90 20.85
N TRP A 359 -11.81 12.54 21.38
CA TRP A 359 -12.37 11.18 21.29
C TRP A 359 -12.53 10.66 19.85
N GLU A 360 -13.03 11.47 18.94
CA GLU A 360 -13.26 11.03 17.56
C GLU A 360 -11.93 10.76 16.83
N GLU A 361 -10.93 11.63 17.01
CA GLU A 361 -9.58 11.44 16.47
C GLU A 361 -8.90 10.21 17.09
N ALA A 362 -9.09 9.99 18.39
CA ALA A 362 -8.58 8.81 19.07
C ALA A 362 -9.11 7.51 18.44
N PHE A 363 -10.42 7.45 18.15
CA PHE A 363 -11.03 6.32 17.43
C PHE A 363 -10.55 6.22 15.99
N GLN A 364 -10.36 7.33 15.27
CA GLN A 364 -9.84 7.31 13.91
C GLN A 364 -8.43 6.72 13.86
N HIS A 365 -7.54 7.15 14.74
CA HIS A 365 -6.17 6.66 14.81
C HIS A 365 -6.10 5.20 15.26
N ALA A 366 -6.88 4.80 16.27
CA ALA A 366 -6.92 3.39 16.70
C ALA A 366 -7.48 2.46 15.62
N ARG A 367 -8.54 2.88 14.91
CA ARG A 367 -9.09 2.14 13.78
C ARG A 367 -8.07 2.02 12.65
N LYS A 368 -7.27 3.06 12.42
CA LYS A 368 -6.19 3.03 11.44
C LYS A 368 -5.10 2.04 11.84
N GLY A 369 -4.70 2.01 13.11
CA GLY A 369 -3.76 1.00 13.62
C GLY A 369 -4.25 -0.43 13.39
N VAL A 370 -5.48 -0.74 13.79
CA VAL A 370 -6.09 -2.08 13.58
C VAL A 370 -6.32 -2.39 12.10
N PHE A 371 -6.60 -1.37 11.29
CA PHE A 371 -6.75 -1.56 9.85
C PHE A 371 -5.42 -1.89 9.17
N LEU A 372 -4.33 -1.27 9.60
CA LEU A 372 -2.99 -1.51 9.07
C LEU A 372 -2.48 -2.90 9.46
N ASP A 373 -2.71 -3.30 10.70
CA ASP A 373 -2.39 -4.64 11.18
C ASP A 373 -3.53 -5.17 12.08
N PRO A 374 -4.44 -6.00 11.53
CA PRO A 374 -5.51 -6.63 12.29
C PRO A 374 -5.02 -7.59 13.38
N ASP A 375 -3.79 -8.10 13.24
CA ASP A 375 -3.17 -9.03 14.18
C ASP A 375 -2.27 -8.29 15.20
N SER A 376 -2.20 -6.95 15.13
CA SER A 376 -1.50 -6.14 16.12
C SER A 376 -2.18 -6.21 17.48
N VAL A 377 -1.49 -6.83 18.43
CA VAL A 377 -1.95 -6.94 19.81
C VAL A 377 -2.22 -5.57 20.42
N LEU A 378 -1.28 -4.63 20.29
CA LEU A 378 -1.41 -3.32 20.92
C LEU A 378 -2.46 -2.43 20.24
N ALA A 379 -2.67 -2.54 18.92
CA ALA A 379 -3.72 -1.79 18.24
C ALA A 379 -5.12 -2.30 18.63
N ASN A 380 -5.29 -3.63 18.69
CA ASN A 380 -6.54 -4.23 19.16
C ASN A 380 -6.82 -3.89 20.63
N TYR A 381 -5.78 -3.89 21.48
CA TYR A 381 -5.89 -3.48 22.87
C TYR A 381 -6.34 -2.01 22.99
N GLN A 382 -5.76 -1.10 22.19
CA GLN A 382 -6.16 0.31 22.19
C GLN A 382 -7.62 0.51 21.77
N MET A 383 -8.10 -0.20 20.75
CA MET A 383 -9.52 -0.19 20.37
C MET A 383 -10.44 -0.68 21.50
N ALA A 384 -10.01 -1.71 22.24
CA ALA A 384 -10.76 -2.21 23.39
C ALA A 384 -10.87 -1.16 24.50
N CYS A 385 -9.76 -0.49 24.83
CA CYS A 385 -9.71 0.58 25.82
C CYS A 385 -10.64 1.74 25.46
N LEU A 386 -10.62 2.21 24.21
CA LEU A 386 -11.50 3.28 23.74
C LEU A 386 -12.98 2.92 23.83
N TYR A 387 -13.38 1.72 23.37
CA TYR A 387 -14.78 1.28 23.48
C TYR A 387 -15.24 1.14 24.92
N ARG A 388 -14.36 0.68 25.81
CA ARG A 388 -14.68 0.58 27.23
C ARG A 388 -14.90 1.96 27.85
N ARG A 389 -14.02 2.93 27.58
CA ARG A 389 -14.19 4.30 28.11
C ARG A 389 -15.44 4.98 27.55
N ARG A 390 -15.87 4.62 26.34
CA ARG A 390 -17.14 5.05 25.74
C ARG A 390 -18.38 4.32 26.31
N GLY A 391 -18.19 3.32 27.18
CA GLY A 391 -19.26 2.53 27.79
C GLY A 391 -19.80 1.38 26.92
N ASP A 392 -19.19 1.09 25.76
CA ASP A 392 -19.59 -0.02 24.90
C ASP A 392 -18.85 -1.31 25.29
N ALA A 393 -19.28 -1.92 26.39
CA ALA A 393 -18.68 -3.14 26.95
C ALA A 393 -18.68 -4.32 25.97
N SER A 394 -19.70 -4.41 25.09
CA SER A 394 -19.82 -5.47 24.10
C SER A 394 -18.70 -5.39 23.05
N LYS A 395 -18.50 -4.21 22.45
CA LYS A 395 -17.41 -4.00 21.49
C LYS A 395 -16.04 -4.09 22.16
N ALA A 396 -15.88 -3.51 23.35
CA ALA A 396 -14.64 -3.64 24.12
C ALA A 396 -14.27 -5.12 24.35
N GLY A 397 -15.22 -5.94 24.80
CA GLY A 397 -15.03 -7.37 25.01
C GLY A 397 -14.67 -8.13 23.74
N LYS A 398 -15.18 -7.73 22.56
CA LYS A 398 -14.79 -8.31 21.27
C LYS A 398 -13.29 -8.11 21.00
N TYR A 399 -12.78 -6.89 21.18
CA TYR A 399 -11.37 -6.59 20.94
C TYR A 399 -10.45 -7.21 22.00
N TYR A 400 -10.85 -7.22 23.28
CA TYR A 400 -10.10 -7.93 24.33
C TYR A 400 -9.98 -9.43 24.05
N ARG A 401 -11.05 -10.10 23.59
CA ARG A 401 -10.96 -11.50 23.17
C ARG A 401 -10.07 -11.71 21.94
N SER A 402 -10.04 -10.74 21.02
CA SER A 402 -9.11 -10.76 19.89
C SER A 402 -7.66 -10.71 20.37
N VAL A 403 -7.35 -9.83 21.33
CA VAL A 403 -6.03 -9.74 21.96
C VAL A 403 -5.63 -11.08 22.59
N LEU A 404 -6.50 -11.68 23.42
CA LEU A 404 -6.21 -12.97 24.06
C LEU A 404 -5.93 -14.07 23.05
N LYS A 405 -6.68 -14.10 21.94
CA LYS A 405 -6.47 -15.08 20.86
C LYS A 405 -5.13 -14.89 20.15
N LEU A 406 -4.72 -13.64 19.93
CA LEU A 406 -3.43 -13.32 19.27
C LEU A 406 -2.23 -13.72 20.12
N ILE A 407 -2.35 -13.68 21.45
CA ILE A 407 -1.27 -14.02 22.39
C ILE A 407 -1.38 -15.43 22.99
N GLU A 408 -2.38 -16.22 22.60
CA GLU A 408 -2.72 -17.52 23.23
C GLU A 408 -1.55 -18.51 23.20
N ASN A 409 -0.78 -18.52 22.10
CA ASN A 409 0.32 -19.46 21.88
C ASN A 409 1.71 -18.83 22.03
N LEU A 410 1.81 -17.62 22.58
CA LEU A 410 3.09 -16.94 22.77
C LEU A 410 3.63 -17.15 24.20
N PRO A 411 4.93 -17.42 24.38
CA PRO A 411 5.57 -17.46 25.70
C PRO A 411 5.43 -16.14 26.44
N ASP A 412 5.32 -16.18 27.77
CA ASP A 412 5.01 -15.02 28.61
C ASP A 412 6.09 -13.93 28.59
N GLU A 413 7.34 -14.33 28.35
CA GLU A 413 8.51 -13.48 28.24
C GLU A 413 8.59 -12.75 26.88
N THR A 414 7.80 -13.20 25.89
CA THR A 414 7.75 -12.56 24.56
C THR A 414 7.15 -11.17 24.69
N THR A 415 7.74 -10.17 24.05
CA THR A 415 7.20 -8.81 24.02
C THR A 415 6.33 -8.57 22.77
N VAL A 416 5.23 -7.83 22.94
CA VAL A 416 4.33 -7.42 21.85
C VAL A 416 4.36 -5.90 21.66
N GLY A 417 4.44 -5.46 20.40
CA GLY A 417 4.49 -4.04 20.00
C GLY A 417 5.88 -3.50 19.71
N GLY A 418 5.96 -2.24 19.25
CA GLY A 418 7.21 -1.52 18.99
C GLY A 418 7.78 -0.80 20.22
N GLY A 419 9.01 -0.29 20.10
CA GLY A 419 9.71 0.43 21.16
C GLY A 419 10.28 -0.49 22.25
N GLU A 420 9.70 -0.43 23.46
CA GLU A 420 10.01 -1.30 24.61
C GLU A 420 9.31 -2.67 24.50
N GLY A 421 8.11 -2.70 23.90
CA GLY A 421 7.22 -3.85 23.86
C GLY A 421 6.63 -4.21 25.24
N VAL A 422 5.49 -4.91 25.26
CA VAL A 422 4.85 -5.36 26.52
C VAL A 422 4.98 -6.87 26.64
N PRO A 423 5.47 -7.44 27.76
CA PRO A 423 5.48 -8.89 27.95
C PRO A 423 4.08 -9.49 27.84
N VAL A 424 3.97 -10.59 27.10
CA VAL A 424 2.71 -11.30 26.84
C VAL A 424 2.02 -11.70 28.15
N GLY A 425 2.76 -12.18 29.15
CA GLY A 425 2.20 -12.53 30.46
C GLY A 425 1.48 -11.35 31.11
N ARG A 426 2.13 -10.18 31.14
CA ARG A 426 1.56 -8.94 31.68
C ARG A 426 0.35 -8.47 30.87
N MET A 427 0.41 -8.58 29.53
CA MET A 427 -0.72 -8.24 28.66
C MET A 427 -1.92 -9.15 28.90
N ARG A 428 -1.70 -10.45 29.08
CA ARG A 428 -2.76 -11.43 29.35
C ARG A 428 -3.46 -11.14 30.68
N ASP A 429 -2.69 -10.93 31.75
CA ASP A 429 -3.22 -10.62 33.07
C ASP A 429 -4.05 -9.33 33.05
N ALA A 430 -3.52 -8.29 32.38
CA ALA A 430 -4.23 -7.04 32.20
C ALA A 430 -5.55 -7.26 31.48
N VAL A 431 -5.57 -7.92 30.31
CA VAL A 431 -6.80 -8.11 29.54
C VAL A 431 -7.82 -9.00 30.27
N MET A 432 -7.37 -10.05 30.96
CA MET A 432 -8.26 -10.93 31.75
C MET A 432 -8.90 -10.20 32.92
N ALA A 433 -8.18 -9.29 33.60
CA ALA A 433 -8.74 -8.46 34.66
C ALA A 433 -9.84 -7.51 34.14
N LEU A 434 -9.77 -7.12 32.87
CA LEU A 434 -10.70 -6.16 32.25
C LEU A 434 -11.91 -6.82 31.58
N LEU A 435 -11.94 -8.15 31.50
CA LEU A 435 -13.07 -8.95 31.02
C LEU A 435 -13.95 -9.53 32.15
N LYS A 436 -13.48 -9.44 33.40
CA LYS A 436 -14.28 -9.69 34.60
C LYS A 436 -15.17 -8.49 34.88
#